data_AF-A0A928RWN4-F1
#
_entry.id   AF-A0A928RWN4-F1
#
_cell.length_a   1.000
_cell.length_b   1.000
_cell.length_c   1.000
_cell.angle_alpha   90.00
_cell.angle_beta   90.00
_cell.angle_gamma   90.00
#
_symmetry.space_group_name_H-M   'P 1'
#
loop_
_entity.id
_entity.type
_entity.pdbx_description
1 polymer ?
#
loop_
_entity_poly.entity_id
_entity_poly.type
_entity_poly.pdbx_seq_one_letter_code
_entity_poly.pdbx_strand_id
1 'polypeptide(L)'
;MEGIKKTEKEETFCTMICQQYLHLQSENTELKRKLKDRRIIEKAKWVLVKTRGLNEEEAHSFLINASRKDRIKIVETAKVIISAQDLISAKDKGSIKPPGHPRSS
;
A
#
# COMPACT_ATOMS: atom_id res chain seq x y z
N MET A 1 -43.62 30.92 18.98
CA MET A 1 -42.21 30.47 19.06
C MET A 1 -42.04 29.10 18.39
N GLU A 2 -42.37 28.95 17.11
CA GLU A 2 -42.23 27.67 16.37
C GLU A 2 -41.28 27.77 15.15
N GLY A 3 -40.62 28.92 14.95
CA GLY A 3 -39.76 29.16 13.79
C GLY A 3 -38.30 28.68 13.92
N ILE A 4 -37.84 28.31 15.12
CA ILE A 4 -36.41 28.01 15.37
C ILE A 4 -36.06 26.54 15.06
N LYS A 5 -37.03 25.62 15.06
CA LYS A 5 -36.78 24.17 14.88
C LYS A 5 -36.58 23.73 13.42
N LYS A 6 -36.82 24.61 12.45
CA LYS A 6 -36.75 24.28 11.01
C LYS A 6 -35.33 24.42 10.46
N THR A 7 -34.55 25.37 10.97
CA THR A 7 -33.17 25.66 10.54
C THR A 7 -32.15 24.64 11.08
N GLU A 8 -32.36 24.10 12.30
CA GLU A 8 -31.48 23.07 12.88
C GLU A 8 -31.52 21.72 12.13
N LYS A 9 -32.65 21.40 11.48
CA LYS A 9 -32.83 20.13 10.73
C LYS A 9 -32.18 20.14 9.34
N GLU A 10 -31.96 21.31 8.76
CA GLU A 10 -31.32 21.45 7.45
C GLU A 10 -29.78 21.51 7.58
N GLU A 11 -29.26 22.17 8.63
CA GLU A 11 -27.82 22.19 8.94
C GLU A 11 -27.26 20.81 9.33
N THR A 12 -28.07 19.98 9.99
CA THR A 12 -27.71 18.61 10.38
C THR A 12 -27.64 17.65 9.19
N PHE A 13 -28.47 17.85 8.15
CA PHE A 13 -28.50 16.96 6.98
C PHE A 13 -27.24 17.08 6.12
N CYS A 14 -26.78 18.31 5.85
CA CYS A 14 -25.55 18.55 5.10
C CYS A 14 -24.33 17.98 5.85
N THR A 15 -24.28 18.19 7.16
CA THR A 15 -23.21 17.65 8.02
C THR A 15 -23.16 16.12 7.97
N MET A 16 -24.32 15.45 8.05
CA MET A 16 -24.42 13.99 8.00
C MET A 16 -23.96 13.43 6.64
N ILE A 17 -24.40 14.02 5.51
CA ILE A 17 -23.96 13.59 4.18
C ILE A 17 -22.46 13.81 4.00
N CYS A 18 -21.93 14.97 4.40
CA CYS A 18 -20.50 15.26 4.30
C CYS A 18 -19.67 14.27 5.13
N GLN A 19 -20.10 13.91 6.35
CA GLN A 19 -19.42 12.92 7.17
C GLN A 19 -19.41 11.53 6.53
N GLN A 20 -20.54 11.08 6.00
CA GLN A 20 -20.62 9.79 5.30
C GLN A 20 -19.74 9.77 4.04
N TYR A 21 -19.75 10.85 3.26
CA TYR A 21 -18.88 10.99 2.09
C TYR A 21 -17.39 10.94 2.48
N LEU A 22 -16.98 11.70 3.51
CA LEU A 22 -15.60 11.72 3.99
C LEU A 22 -15.16 10.35 4.52
N HIS A 23 -16.05 9.64 5.21
CA HIS A 23 -15.78 8.27 5.67
C HIS A 23 -15.54 7.32 4.50
N LEU A 24 -16.48 7.25 3.54
CA LEU A 24 -16.35 6.41 2.34
C LEU A 24 -15.12 6.80 1.50
N GLN A 25 -14.82 8.09 1.39
CA GLN A 25 -13.64 8.57 0.70
C GLN A 25 -12.36 8.12 1.42
N SER A 26 -12.31 8.22 2.75
CA SER A 26 -11.20 7.74 3.56
C SER A 26 -10.97 6.25 3.37
N GLU A 27 -12.03 5.43 3.47
CA GLU A 27 -11.94 3.98 3.24
C GLU A 27 -11.42 3.67 1.83
N ASN A 28 -11.93 4.37 0.82
CA ASN A 28 -11.48 4.20 -0.56
C ASN A 28 -9.99 4.53 -0.71
N THR A 29 -9.53 5.62 -0.08
CA THR A 29 -8.10 5.99 -0.11
C THR A 29 -7.22 4.98 0.63
N GLU A 30 -7.69 4.43 1.75
CA GLU A 30 -6.97 3.42 2.51
C GLU A 30 -6.85 2.12 1.73
N LEU A 31 -7.94 1.65 1.11
CA LEU A 31 -7.94 0.45 0.27
C LEU A 31 -7.00 0.62 -0.94
N LYS A 32 -7.05 1.77 -1.61
CA LYS A 32 -6.11 2.11 -2.69
C LYS A 32 -4.66 2.10 -2.20
N ARG A 33 -4.40 2.60 -1.00
CA ARG A 33 -3.07 2.57 -0.38
C ARG A 33 -2.61 1.13 -0.11
N LYS A 34 -3.44 0.29 0.50
CA LYS A 34 -3.14 -1.14 0.76
C LYS A 34 -2.78 -1.88 -0.54
N LEU A 35 -3.51 -1.63 -1.63
CA LEU A 35 -3.20 -2.22 -2.93
C LEU A 35 -1.86 -1.76 -3.50
N LYS A 36 -1.53 -0.46 -3.39
CA LYS A 36 -0.23 0.07 -3.79
C LYS A 36 0.90 -0.55 -2.96
N ASP A 37 0.72 -0.64 -1.64
CA ASP A 37 1.70 -1.20 -0.72
C ASP A 37 1.98 -2.67 -1.05
N ARG A 38 0.94 -3.48 -1.34
CA ARG A 38 1.12 -4.86 -1.79
C ARG A 38 1.95 -4.95 -3.06
N ARG A 39 1.70 -4.09 -4.06
CA ARG A 39 2.49 -4.08 -5.32
C ARG A 39 3.96 -3.75 -5.08
N ILE A 40 4.25 -2.83 -4.17
CA ILE A 40 5.62 -2.47 -3.81
C ILE A 40 6.33 -3.65 -3.14
N ILE A 41 5.66 -4.32 -2.19
CA ILE A 41 6.19 -5.49 -1.50
C ILE A 41 6.49 -6.61 -2.51
N GLU A 42 5.56 -6.91 -3.42
CA GLU A 42 5.76 -7.93 -4.46
C GLU A 42 6.92 -7.61 -5.41
N LYS A 43 7.07 -6.34 -5.81
CA LYS A 43 8.22 -5.91 -6.60
C LYS A 43 9.53 -6.16 -5.84
N ALA A 44 9.61 -5.80 -4.56
CA ALA A 44 10.81 -6.00 -3.76
C ALA A 44 11.14 -7.49 -3.55
N LYS A 45 10.13 -8.36 -3.34
CA LYS A 45 10.34 -9.81 -3.27
C LYS A 45 11.00 -10.32 -4.55
N TRP A 46 10.50 -9.91 -5.70
CA TRP A 46 11.05 -10.34 -6.99
C TRP A 46 12.49 -9.85 -7.21
N VAL A 47 12.81 -8.63 -6.75
CA VAL A 47 14.19 -8.13 -6.76
C VAL A 47 15.09 -9.05 -5.92
N LEU A 48 14.64 -9.48 -4.74
CA LEU A 48 15.40 -10.40 -3.89
C LEU A 48 15.55 -11.79 -4.53
N VAL A 49 14.50 -12.32 -5.15
CA VAL A 49 14.54 -13.58 -5.91
C VAL A 49 15.60 -13.49 -7.02
N LYS A 50 15.61 -12.42 -7.81
CA LYS A 50 16.55 -12.27 -8.92
C LYS A 50 17.99 -12.00 -8.49
N THR A 51 18.18 -11.16 -7.49
CA THR A 51 19.52 -10.72 -7.09
C THR A 51 20.21 -11.68 -6.14
N ARG A 52 19.44 -12.40 -5.31
CA ARG A 52 19.97 -13.31 -4.29
C ARG A 52 19.59 -14.77 -4.49
N GLY A 53 18.77 -15.10 -5.49
CA GLY A 53 18.34 -16.48 -5.75
C GLY A 53 17.39 -17.05 -4.67
N LEU A 54 16.77 -16.18 -3.86
CA LEU A 54 15.82 -16.61 -2.82
C LEU A 54 14.53 -17.11 -3.45
N ASN A 55 13.83 -18.02 -2.76
CA ASN A 55 12.45 -18.32 -3.09
C ASN A 55 11.49 -17.22 -2.56
N GLU A 56 10.21 -17.30 -2.93
CA GLU A 56 9.21 -16.28 -2.57
C GLU A 56 8.98 -16.15 -1.05
N GLU A 57 8.96 -17.29 -0.35
CA GLU A 57 8.75 -17.34 1.10
C GLU A 57 9.95 -16.77 1.86
N GLU A 58 11.16 -17.09 1.40
CA GLU A 58 12.42 -16.55 1.92
C GLU A 58 12.53 -15.05 1.68
N ALA A 59 12.14 -14.57 0.49
CA ALA A 59 12.14 -13.15 0.18
C ALA A 59 11.13 -12.39 1.07
N HIS A 60 9.96 -12.96 1.32
CA HIS A 60 8.98 -12.38 2.24
C HIS A 60 9.47 -12.36 3.69
N SER A 61 10.02 -13.48 4.16
CA SER A 61 10.62 -13.60 5.49
C SER A 61 11.78 -12.62 5.68
N PHE A 62 12.60 -12.42 4.66
CA PHE A 62 13.68 -11.43 4.67
C PHE A 62 13.14 -10.01 4.85
N LEU A 63 12.10 -9.62 4.10
CA LEU A 63 11.47 -8.31 4.23
C LEU A 63 10.90 -8.08 5.63
N ILE A 64 10.25 -9.09 6.22
CA ILE A 64 9.71 -9.01 7.59
C ILE A 64 10.85 -8.85 8.59
N ASN A 65 11.91 -9.65 8.48
CA ASN A 65 13.04 -9.61 9.41
C ASN A 65 13.79 -8.28 9.33
N ALA A 66 14.01 -7.75 8.13
CA ALA A 66 14.61 -6.43 7.93
C ALA A 66 13.70 -5.31 8.49
N SER A 67 12.40 -5.36 8.21
CA SER A 67 11.41 -4.42 8.76
C SER A 67 11.39 -4.42 10.30
N ARG A 68 11.46 -5.60 10.93
CA ARG A 68 11.54 -5.75 12.40
C ARG A 68 12.84 -5.17 12.96
N LYS A 69 13.98 -5.47 12.32
CA LYS A 69 15.30 -4.97 12.72
C LYS A 69 15.34 -3.44 12.70
N ASP A 70 14.76 -2.84 11.68
CA ASP A 70 14.78 -1.39 11.48
C ASP A 70 13.60 -0.67 12.16
N ARG A 71 12.63 -1.43 12.72
CA ARG A 71 11.39 -0.95 13.33
C ARG A 71 10.56 -0.03 12.41
N ILE A 72 10.55 -0.35 11.12
CA ILE A 72 9.77 0.35 10.09
C ILE A 72 8.75 -0.59 9.45
N LYS A 73 7.82 -0.05 8.67
CA LYS A 73 6.82 -0.86 7.94
C LYS A 73 7.50 -1.66 6.82
N ILE A 74 7.01 -2.87 6.55
CA ILE A 74 7.50 -3.76 5.48
C ILE A 74 7.55 -3.06 4.12
N VAL A 75 6.52 -2.26 3.80
CA VAL A 75 6.48 -1.48 2.54
C VAL A 75 7.64 -0.48 2.43
N GLU A 76 8.13 0.06 3.54
CA GLU A 76 9.23 1.02 3.52
C GLU A 76 10.56 0.31 3.26
N THR A 77 10.80 -0.81 3.93
CA THR A 77 11.92 -1.71 3.62
C THR A 77 11.92 -2.13 2.14
N ALA A 78 10.74 -2.46 1.61
CA ALA A 78 10.58 -2.81 0.19
C ALA A 78 10.96 -1.65 -0.74
N LYS A 79 10.56 -0.41 -0.43
CA LYS A 79 10.98 0.77 -1.21
C LYS A 79 12.49 1.00 -1.17
N VAL A 80 13.13 0.81 -0.01
CA VAL A 80 14.59 0.95 0.12
C VAL A 80 15.30 -0.04 -0.80
N ILE A 81 14.87 -1.30 -0.81
CA ILE A 81 15.44 -2.33 -1.69
C ILE A 81 15.25 -1.99 -3.16
N ILE A 82 14.05 -1.56 -3.56
CA ILE A 82 13.78 -1.15 -4.95
C ILE A 82 14.65 0.05 -5.33
N SER A 83 14.77 1.04 -4.46
CA SER A 83 15.58 2.24 -4.72
C SER A 83 17.06 1.88 -4.85
N ALA A 84 17.57 1.00 -3.99
CA ALA A 84 18.94 0.50 -4.09
C ALA A 84 19.16 -0.27 -5.40
N GLN A 85 18.20 -1.09 -5.82
CA GLN A 85 18.25 -1.76 -7.12
C GLN A 85 18.28 -0.74 -8.27
N ASP A 86 17.41 0.26 -8.25
CA ASP A 86 17.33 1.27 -9.31
C ASP A 86 18.66 2.05 -9.44
N LEU A 87 19.37 2.27 -8.33
CA LEU A 87 20.72 2.87 -8.34
C LEU A 87 21.80 1.95 -8.91
N ILE A 88 21.70 0.64 -8.65
CA ILE A 88 22.69 -0.36 -9.11
C ILE A 88 22.43 -0.76 -10.57
N SER A 89 21.16 -0.81 -11.00
CA SER A 89 20.70 -1.30 -12.31
C SER A 89 20.53 -0.19 -13.35
N ALA A 90 21.33 0.89 -13.30
CA ALA A 90 21.24 2.10 -14.13
C ALA A 90 21.32 1.90 -15.67
N LYS A 91 21.08 0.70 -16.22
CA LYS A 91 21.03 0.43 -17.67
C LYS A 91 19.86 -0.40 -18.21
N ASP A 92 18.90 -0.91 -17.43
CA ASP A 92 17.82 -1.73 -18.01
C ASP A 92 16.42 -1.34 -17.51
N LYS A 93 15.78 -0.39 -18.20
CA LYS A 93 14.37 -0.04 -17.97
C LYS A 93 13.45 -0.98 -18.73
N GLY A 94 13.48 -2.26 -18.38
CA GLY A 94 12.42 -3.20 -18.71
C GLY A 94 11.31 -3.08 -17.66
N SER A 95 10.07 -2.85 -18.09
CA SER A 95 8.88 -2.82 -17.24
C SER A 95 8.71 -4.13 -16.47
N ILE A 96 9.23 -4.20 -15.25
CA ILE A 96 9.10 -5.37 -14.38
C ILE A 96 7.69 -5.38 -13.81
N LYS A 97 6.78 -6.08 -14.51
CA LYS A 97 5.51 -6.51 -13.94
C LYS A 97 5.82 -7.74 -13.06
N PRO A 98 5.52 -7.71 -11.75
CA PRO A 98 5.68 -8.90 -10.92
C PRO A 98 4.80 -10.02 -11.50
N PRO A 99 5.29 -11.27 -11.58
CA PRO A 99 4.45 -12.40 -11.96
C PRO A 99 3.26 -12.47 -11.01
N GLY A 100 2.05 -12.65 -11.55
CA GLY A 100 0.89 -12.92 -10.72
C GLY A 100 1.13 -14.23 -9.99
N HIS A 101 1.04 -14.23 -8.66
CA HIS A 101 1.08 -15.47 -7.89
C HIS A 101 0.08 -16.47 -8.50
N PRO A 102 0.45 -17.75 -8.69
CA PRO A 102 -0.53 -18.77 -8.95
C PRO A 102 -1.53 -18.74 -7.79
N ARG A 103 -2.82 -18.58 -8.09
CA ARG A 103 -3.86 -18.83 -7.09
C ARG A 103 -3.66 -20.27 -6.64
N SER A 104 -3.29 -20.47 -5.40
CA SER A 104 -3.50 -21.74 -4.71
C SER A 104 -5.01 -22.00 -4.73
N SER A 105 -5.44 -22.86 -5.65
CA SER A 105 -6.75 -23.52 -5.61
C SER A 105 -6.75 -24.61 -4.56
#